data_AF-A0A3D4D6G5-F1
#
_entry.id   AF-A0A3D4D6G5-F1
#
_cell.length_a   1.000
_cell.length_b   1.000
_cell.length_c   1.000
_cell.angle_alpha   90.00
_cell.angle_beta   90.00
_cell.angle_gamma   90.00
#
_symmetry.space_group_name_H-M   'P 1'
#
loop_
_entity.id
_entity.type
_entity.pdbx_description
1 polymer ?
#
loop_
_entity_poly.entity_id
_entity_poly.type
_entity_poly.pdbx_seq_one_letter_code
_entity_poly.pdbx_strand_id
1 'polypeptide(L)' 'MIFKKSGPPEWLLVCLGNYGKQYENTRHNIGFMAAERLIDKRDLRCNRLRFRALTEVIEFGGANVLLMMPQTYMNLSG' A
#
# COMPACT_ATOMS: atom_id res chain seq x y z
N MET A 1 12.09 -13.76 16.53
CA MET A 1 10.99 -12.81 16.30
C MET A 1 9.84 -13.59 15.67
N ILE A 2 8.76 -13.84 16.40
CA ILE A 2 7.65 -14.68 15.94
C ILE A 2 6.72 -13.76 15.12
N PHE A 3 6.68 -13.95 13.81
CA PHE A 3 5.68 -13.29 12.97
C PHE A 3 4.31 -13.89 13.33
N LYS A 4 3.52 -13.13 14.08
CA LYS A 4 2.12 -13.46 14.33
C LYS A 4 1.42 -13.43 12.96
N LYS A 5 0.99 -14.59 12.46
CA LYS A 5 0.13 -14.61 11.26
C LYS A 5 -1.16 -13.88 11.63
N SER A 6 -1.36 -12.71 11.04
CA SER A 6 -2.63 -11.99 11.06
C SER A 6 -3.71 -12.84 10.38
N GLY A 7 -4.97 -12.70 10.82
CA GLY A 7 -6.12 -13.30 10.16
C GLY A 7 -6.30 -12.78 8.72
N PRO A 8 -7.32 -13.24 7.99
CA PRO A 8 -7.60 -12.68 6.67
C PRO A 8 -7.83 -11.16 6.77
N PRO A 9 -7.45 -10.37 5.74
CA PRO A 9 -7.75 -8.96 5.72
C PRO A 9 -9.25 -8.69 5.84
N GLU A 10 -9.63 -7.82 6.77
CA GLU A 10 -10.99 -7.35 6.98
C GLU A 10 -11.28 -6.12 6.13
N TRP A 11 -10.23 -5.34 5.83
CA TRP A 11 -10.32 -4.12 5.04
C TRP A 11 -9.30 -4.09 3.92
N LEU A 12 -9.62 -3.33 2.90
CA LEU A 12 -8.74 -3.00 1.79
C LEU A 12 -8.46 -1.49 1.80
N LEU A 13 -7.18 -1.12 1.92
CA LEU A 13 -6.71 0.25 1.78
C LEU A 13 -5.94 0.35 0.46
N VAL A 14 -6.59 0.93 -0.56
CA VAL A 14 -5.95 1.17 -1.87
C VAL A 14 -5.45 2.61 -1.94
N CYS A 15 -4.16 2.75 -2.17
CA CYS A 15 -3.48 4.01 -2.34
C CYS A 15 -3.16 4.17 -3.82
N LEU A 16 -3.84 5.10 -4.50
CA LEU A 16 -3.70 5.30 -5.94
C LEU A 16 -2.55 6.25 -6.29
N GLY A 17 -1.96 6.03 -7.46
CA GLY A 17 -0.81 6.77 -7.99
C GLY A 17 -0.32 6.19 -9.30
N ASN A 18 0.61 6.88 -9.94
CA ASN A 18 1.40 6.35 -11.05
C ASN A 18 2.80 5.97 -10.54
N TYR A 19 3.31 4.82 -10.98
CA TYR A 19 4.68 4.41 -10.67
C TYR A 19 5.69 5.11 -11.59
N GLY A 20 6.89 5.38 -11.07
CA GLY A 20 7.98 6.01 -11.82
C GLY A 20 8.33 7.41 -11.31
N LYS A 21 9.62 7.75 -11.37
CA LYS A 21 10.20 8.98 -10.78
C LYS A 21 9.51 10.27 -11.24
N GLN A 22 9.05 10.31 -12.48
CA GLN A 22 8.36 11.49 -13.04
C GLN A 22 7.02 11.80 -12.35
N TYR A 23 6.44 10.87 -11.59
CA TYR A 23 5.13 11.04 -10.96
C TYR A 23 5.16 11.26 -9.44
N GLU A 24 6.29 10.98 -8.78
CA GLU A 24 6.43 10.93 -7.31
C GLU A 24 5.88 12.19 -6.61
N ASN A 25 6.14 13.37 -7.17
CA ASN A 25 5.76 14.67 -6.58
C ASN A 25 4.54 15.32 -7.27
N THR A 26 3.69 14.53 -7.90
CA THR A 26 2.46 15.04 -8.54
C THR A 26 1.26 14.93 -7.61
N ARG A 27 0.26 15.83 -7.76
CA ARG A 27 -1.00 15.77 -6.99
C ARG A 27 -1.73 14.43 -7.16
N HIS A 28 -1.56 13.76 -8.30
CA HIS A 28 -2.14 12.45 -8.59
C HIS A 28 -1.53 11.32 -7.75
N ASN A 29 -0.34 11.51 -7.17
CA ASN A 29 0.36 10.52 -6.36
C ASN A 29 0.14 10.70 -4.85
N ILE A 30 -0.78 11.56 -4.43
CA ILE A 30 -1.04 11.79 -2.99
C ILE A 30 -1.44 10.50 -2.24
N GLY A 31 -2.08 9.55 -2.93
CA GLY A 31 -2.37 8.24 -2.38
C GLY A 31 -1.11 7.45 -2.05
N PHE A 32 -0.16 7.35 -2.99
CA PHE A 32 1.15 6.72 -2.75
C PHE A 32 1.93 7.43 -1.65
N MET A 33 1.99 8.78 -1.66
CA MET A 33 2.68 9.55 -0.62
C MET A 33 2.10 9.29 0.78
N ALA A 34 0.78 9.15 0.90
CA ALA A 34 0.14 8.80 2.16
C ALA A 34 0.52 7.38 2.62
N ALA A 35 0.59 6.42 1.70
CA ALA A 35 1.02 5.05 1.99
C ALA A 35 2.48 5.00 2.45
N GLU A 36 3.39 5.67 1.72
CA GLU A 36 4.81 5.77 2.08
C GLU A 36 4.97 6.38 3.47
N ARG A 37 4.28 7.49 3.75
CA ARG A 37 4.34 8.12 5.08
C ARG A 37 3.82 7.21 6.19
N LEU A 38 2.78 6.42 5.92
CA LEU A 38 2.23 5.43 6.85
C LEU A 38 3.24 4.30 7.13
N ILE A 39 3.85 3.78 6.06
CA ILE A 39 4.85 2.72 6.12
C ILE A 39 6.06 3.19 6.94
N ASP A 40 6.60 4.37 6.62
CA ASP A 40 7.76 4.95 7.29
C ASP A 40 7.50 5.22 8.77
N LYS A 41 6.32 5.78 9.11
CA LYS A 41 5.98 6.11 10.50
C LYS A 41 5.88 4.87 11.39
N ARG A 42 5.63 3.70 10.81
CA ARG A 42 5.37 2.45 11.53
C ARG A 42 6.45 1.38 11.32
N ASP A 43 7.55 1.72 10.65
CA ASP A 43 8.63 0.78 10.29
C ASP A 43 8.10 -0.48 9.59
N LEU A 44 7.14 -0.28 8.67
CA LEU A 44 6.55 -1.35 7.89
C LEU A 44 7.34 -1.55 6.59
N ARG A 45 7.06 -2.65 5.88
CA ARG A 45 7.55 -2.88 4.52
C ARG A 45 6.39 -3.28 3.63
N CYS A 46 6.20 -2.59 2.51
CA CYS A 46 5.20 -2.95 1.49
C CYS A 46 5.89 -3.23 0.17
N ASN A 47 6.46 -4.43 0.04
CA ASN A 47 7.29 -4.83 -1.10
C ASN A 47 6.80 -6.10 -1.79
N ARG A 48 5.72 -6.72 -1.32
CA ARG A 48 5.18 -7.93 -1.93
C ARG A 48 4.34 -7.57 -3.14
N LEU A 49 4.83 -7.90 -4.34
CA LEU A 49 4.07 -7.72 -5.58
C LEU A 49 3.00 -8.81 -5.72
N ARG A 50 1.72 -8.43 -5.63
CA ARG A 50 0.55 -9.29 -5.89
C ARG A 50 -0.56 -8.46 -6.53
N PHE A 51 -1.37 -9.07 -7.41
CA PHE A 51 -2.45 -8.36 -8.11
C PHE A 51 -1.97 -7.11 -8.88
N ARG A 52 -0.73 -7.15 -9.39
CA ARG A 52 -0.08 -6.01 -10.03
C ARG A 52 0.02 -4.77 -9.10
N ALA A 53 0.03 -4.96 -7.79
CA ALA A 53 0.18 -3.94 -6.77
C ALA A 53 1.27 -4.34 -5.78
N LEU A 54 1.94 -3.35 -5.17
CA LEU A 54 2.70 -3.58 -3.94
C LEU A 54 1.71 -3.76 -2.81
N THR A 55 1.87 -4.83 -2.03
CA THR A 55 0.92 -5.24 -1.01
C THR A 55 1.60 -5.57 0.32
N GLU A 56 0.89 -5.32 1.42
CA GLU A 56 1.22 -5.86 2.74
C GLU A 56 -0.03 -5.93 3.60
N VAL A 57 -0.12 -6.92 4.48
CA VAL A 57 -1.17 -6.98 5.50
C VAL A 57 -0.66 -6.32 6.77
N ILE A 58 -1.32 -5.25 7.18
CA ILE A 58 -0.94 -4.44 8.34
C ILE A 58 -2.05 -4.47 9.40
N GLU A 59 -1.69 -4.31 10.66
CA GLU A 59 -2.66 -4.04 11.72
C GLU A 59 -2.89 -2.52 11.82
N PHE A 60 -4.14 -2.09 11.61
CA PHE A 60 -4.51 -0.68 11.67
C PHE A 60 -5.84 -0.51 12.39
N GLY A 61 -5.83 0.20 13.52
CA GLY A 61 -7.04 0.42 14.32
C GLY A 61 -7.64 -0.86 14.92
N GLY A 62 -6.82 -1.89 15.14
CA GLY A 62 -7.28 -3.19 15.65
C GLY A 62 -7.83 -4.15 14.60
N ALA A 63 -7.83 -3.77 13.31
CA ALA A 63 -8.26 -4.62 12.20
C ALA A 63 -7.07 -5.01 11.30
N ASN A 64 -7.18 -6.17 10.65
CA ASN A 64 -6.24 -6.56 9.59
C ASN A 64 -6.60 -5.85 8.29
N VAL A 65 -5.68 -5.05 7.75
CA VAL A 65 -5.90 -4.25 6.54
C VAL A 65 -4.91 -4.70 5.46
N LEU A 66 -5.41 -5.03 4.27
CA LEU A 66 -4.57 -5.20 3.09
C LEU A 66 -4.27 -3.81 2.51
N LEU A 67 -3.03 -3.34 2.67
CA LEU A 67 -2.53 -2.15 2.00
C LEU A 67 -2.16 -2.50 0.56
N MET A 68 -2.61 -1.72 -0.41
CA MET A 68 -2.30 -1.91 -1.83
C MET A 68 -1.87 -0.61 -2.53
N MET A 69 -0.80 -0.68 -3.31
CA MET A 69 -0.34 0.39 -4.21
C MET A 69 -0.22 -0.16 -5.65
N PRO A 70 -1.25 0.00 -6.50
CA PRO A 70 -1.27 -0.51 -7.88
C PRO A 70 -0.07 -0.05 -8.72
N GLN A 71 0.55 -0.96 -9.46
CA GLN A 71 1.70 -0.70 -10.34
C GLN A 71 1.28 -0.76 -11.82
N THR A 72 0.09 -0.25 -12.13
CA THR A 72 -0.57 -0.40 -13.43
C THR A 72 -0.83 0.92 -14.16
N TYR A 73 -0.39 2.05 -13.59
CA TYR A 73 -0.87 3.41 -13.90
C TYR A 73 -2.30 3.65 -13.42
N MET A 74 -2.61 4.91 -13.13
CA MET A 74 -3.85 5.37 -12.51
C MET A 74 -5.09 4.91 -13.27
N ASN A 75 -5.07 5.00 -14.61
CA ASN A 75 -6.21 4.65 -15.46
C ASN A 75 -6.48 3.14 -15.55
N LEU A 76 -5.57 2.30 -15.06
CA LEU A 76 -5.71 0.84 -15.03
C LEU A 76 -5.63 0.30 -13.60
N SER A 77 -6.12 1.07 -12.62
CA SER A 77 -6.07 0.68 -11.20
C SER A 77 -7.10 -0.37 -10.78
N GLY A 78 -8.09 -0.64 -11.64
CA GLY A 78 -9.18 -1.60 -11.39
C GLY A 78 -8.82 -3.05 -11.65
#